data_AF-A0A4V1UVF4-F1
#
_entry.id   AF-A0A4V1UVF4-F1
#
_cell.length_a   1.000
_cell.length_b   1.000
_cell.length_c   1.000
_cell.angle_alpha   90.00
_cell.angle_beta   90.00
_cell.angle_gamma   90.00
#
_symmetry.space_group_name_H-M   'P 1'
#
loop_
_entity.id
_entity.type
_entity.pdbx_description
1 polymer ?
#
loop_
_entity_poly.entity_id
_entity_poly.type
_entity_poly.pdbx_seq_one_letter_code
_entity_poly.pdbx_strand_id
1 'polypeptide(L)'
;RCMSENTINAALRGMGYPKEVMTAHGFRAMARTIMDEVLGERTDLIEHQLAHTVKDPNGRAYNRTAHLPARREMMERWADYLDVLALDISEKLRRAVLVRS
;
A
#
# COMPACT_ATOMS: atom_id res chain seq x y z
N ARG A 1 -21.43 3.96 -12.38
CA ARG A 1 -21.47 3.87 -10.89
C ARG A 1 -20.08 3.52 -10.40
N CYS A 2 -19.56 4.22 -9.39
CA CYS A 2 -18.30 3.85 -8.76
C CYS A 2 -18.50 2.60 -7.89
N MET A 3 -17.45 1.79 -7.76
CA MET A 3 -17.45 0.60 -6.91
C MET A 3 -17.62 0.98 -5.44
N SER A 4 -18.41 0.21 -4.69
CA SER A 4 -18.59 0.44 -3.25
C SER A 4 -17.45 -0.18 -2.44
N GLU A 5 -17.13 0.38 -1.28
CA GLU A 5 -16.16 -0.21 -0.35
C GLU A 5 -16.53 -1.65 0.05
N ASN A 6 -17.83 -1.92 0.19
CA ASN A 6 -18.34 -3.26 0.49
C ASN A 6 -17.97 -4.29 -0.58
N THR A 7 -17.80 -3.87 -1.84
CA THR A 7 -17.34 -4.77 -2.92
C THR A 7 -15.93 -5.27 -2.65
N ILE A 8 -15.00 -4.39 -2.25
CA ILE A 8 -13.62 -4.77 -1.94
C ILE A 8 -13.58 -5.61 -0.67
N ASN A 9 -14.29 -5.19 0.39
CA ASN A 9 -14.35 -5.96 1.62
C ASN A 9 -14.95 -7.36 1.41
N ALA A 10 -15.97 -7.51 0.57
CA ALA A 10 -16.52 -8.82 0.21
C ALA A 10 -15.52 -9.70 -0.53
N ALA A 11 -14.74 -9.13 -1.46
CA ALA A 11 -13.66 -9.86 -2.12
C ALA A 11 -12.59 -10.34 -1.12
N LEU A 12 -12.22 -9.50 -0.15
CA LEU A 12 -11.30 -9.90 0.93
C LEU A 12 -11.85 -11.08 1.75
N ARG A 13 -13.16 -11.10 2.05
CA ARG A 13 -13.80 -12.25 2.73
C ARG A 13 -13.70 -13.51 1.87
N GLY A 14 -13.94 -13.40 0.56
CA GLY A 14 -13.81 -14.51 -0.37
C GLY A 14 -12.39 -15.08 -0.45
N MET A 15 -11.36 -14.26 -0.25
CA MET A 15 -9.95 -14.67 -0.19
C MET A 15 -9.52 -15.23 1.18
N GLY A 16 -10.44 -15.35 2.14
CA GLY A 16 -10.15 -15.91 3.46
C GLY A 16 -9.62 -14.91 4.49
N TYR A 17 -9.69 -13.60 4.23
CA TYR A 17 -9.39 -12.58 5.24
C TYR A 17 -10.68 -12.21 5.98
N PRO A 18 -10.92 -12.67 7.22
CA PRO A 18 -12.10 -12.27 7.99
C PRO A 18 -11.99 -10.81 8.46
N LYS A 19 -13.09 -10.25 8.96
CA LYS A 19 -13.20 -8.80 9.26
C LYS A 19 -12.27 -8.36 10.37
N GLU A 20 -12.02 -9.26 11.30
CA GLU A 20 -11.19 -9.10 12.47
C GLU A 20 -9.71 -9.11 12.10
N VAL A 21 -9.36 -9.70 10.95
CA VAL A 21 -7.98 -9.79 10.45
C VAL A 21 -7.66 -8.61 9.54
N MET A 22 -8.50 -8.32 8.55
CA MET A 22 -8.18 -7.27 7.58
C MET A 22 -9.41 -6.67 6.88
N THR A 23 -9.30 -5.39 6.51
CA THR A 23 -10.28 -4.63 5.71
C THR A 23 -9.56 -3.81 4.64
N ALA A 24 -10.30 -3.29 3.66
CA ALA A 24 -9.75 -2.37 2.66
C ALA A 24 -9.12 -1.12 3.32
N HIS A 25 -9.76 -0.59 4.36
CA HIS A 25 -9.22 0.52 5.14
C HIS A 25 -7.96 0.13 5.91
N GLY A 26 -7.93 -1.07 6.50
CA GLY A 26 -6.75 -1.62 7.18
C GLY A 26 -5.55 -1.73 6.25
N PHE A 27 -5.73 -2.24 5.03
CA PHE A 27 -4.69 -2.29 4.01
C PHE A 27 -4.18 -0.89 3.64
N ARG A 28 -5.07 0.10 3.54
CA ARG A 28 -4.69 1.49 3.24
C ARG A 28 -3.82 2.08 4.36
N ALA A 29 -4.22 1.90 5.62
CA ALA A 29 -3.48 2.37 6.77
C ALA A 29 -2.10 1.70 6.86
N MET A 30 -2.05 0.38 6.66
CA MET A 30 -0.80 -0.38 6.62
C MET A 30 0.13 0.11 5.50
N ALA A 31 -0.39 0.30 4.28
CA ALA A 31 0.41 0.79 3.16
C ALA A 31 0.99 2.19 3.44
N ARG A 32 0.20 3.08 4.06
CA ARG A 32 0.68 4.41 4.49
C ARG A 32 1.87 4.29 5.45
N THR A 33 1.75 3.44 6.47
CA THR A 33 2.81 3.23 7.46
C THR A 33 4.06 2.63 6.83
N ILE A 34 3.94 1.61 5.98
CA ILE A 34 5.10 0.97 5.34
C ILE A 34 5.81 1.96 4.40
N MET A 35 5.06 2.71 3.59
CA MET A 35 5.67 3.70 2.70
C MET A 35 6.44 4.77 3.48
N ASP A 36 5.93 5.21 4.64
CA ASP A 36 6.59 6.21 5.48
C ASP A 36 7.80 5.63 6.23
N GLU A 37 7.60 4.55 6.98
CA GLU A 37 8.59 4.05 7.94
C GLU A 37 9.63 3.10 7.33
N VAL A 38 9.25 2.32 6.29
CA VAL A 38 10.12 1.29 5.70
C VAL A 38 10.77 1.79 4.41
N LEU A 39 9.98 2.42 3.53
CA LEU A 39 10.48 2.92 2.26
C LEU A 39 11.01 4.36 2.36
N GLY A 40 10.72 5.06 3.46
CA GLY A 40 11.19 6.44 3.69
C GLY A 40 10.62 7.44 2.69
N GLU A 41 9.42 7.17 2.17
CA GLU A 41 8.78 8.01 1.15
C GLU A 41 8.31 9.33 1.74
N ARG A 42 8.33 10.37 0.91
CA ARG A 42 7.93 11.71 1.34
C ARG A 42 6.44 11.71 1.71
N THR A 43 6.12 12.09 2.95
CA THR A 43 4.76 11.96 3.49
C THR A 43 3.70 12.66 2.64
N ASP A 44 3.98 13.83 2.09
CA ASP A 44 3.05 14.54 1.19
C ASP A 44 2.72 13.74 -0.09
N LEU A 45 3.67 12.99 -0.66
CA LEU A 45 3.43 12.11 -1.82
C LEU A 45 2.49 10.97 -1.44
N ILE A 46 2.69 10.39 -0.26
CA ILE A 46 1.83 9.32 0.28
C ILE A 46 0.41 9.86 0.47
N GLU A 47 0.27 11.01 1.14
CA GLU A 47 -1.05 11.62 1.37
C GLU A 47 -1.74 12.01 0.05
N HIS A 48 -1.00 12.52 -0.95
CA HIS A 48 -1.51 12.77 -2.30
C HIS A 48 -1.97 11.48 -3.00
N GLN A 49 -1.25 10.38 -2.84
CA GLN A 49 -1.63 9.06 -3.39
C GLN A 49 -2.87 8.50 -2.71
N LEU A 50 -3.01 8.75 -1.42
CA LEU A 50 -4.19 8.42 -0.63
C LEU A 50 -5.31 9.45 -0.79
N ALA A 51 -5.22 10.39 -1.74
CA ALA A 51 -6.24 11.42 -1.96
C ALA A 51 -6.67 12.13 -0.66
N HIS A 52 -5.77 12.18 0.33
CA HIS A 52 -5.98 12.88 1.57
C HIS A 52 -5.67 14.36 1.36
N THR A 53 -6.32 15.20 2.16
CA THR A 53 -6.03 16.63 2.14
C THR A 53 -4.69 16.87 2.83
N VAL A 54 -3.65 17.17 2.04
CA VAL A 54 -2.35 17.58 2.57
C VAL A 54 -2.49 18.96 3.21
N LYS A 55 -2.19 19.06 4.51
CA LYS A 55 -2.16 20.35 5.21
C LYS A 55 -0.86 21.07 4.83
N ASP A 56 -0.98 22.17 4.09
CA ASP A 56 0.15 23.03 3.76
C ASP A 56 0.38 24.06 4.88
N PRO A 57 1.54 24.07 5.57
CA PRO A 57 1.87 25.08 6.58
C PRO A 57 1.92 26.51 6.02
N ASN A 58 2.15 26.66 4.70
CA ASN A 58 2.27 27.93 3.99
C ASN A 58 1.02 28.27 3.15
N GLY A 59 -0.08 27.53 3.35
CA GLY A 59 -1.37 27.74 2.68
C GLY A 59 -1.44 27.12 1.28
N ARG A 60 -2.68 26.84 0.82
CA ARG A 60 -3.03 26.14 -0.45
C ARG A 60 -2.43 26.75 -1.73
N ALA A 61 -1.73 27.88 -1.63
CA ALA A 61 -1.18 28.63 -2.75
C ALA A 61 0.05 27.93 -3.38
N TYR A 62 0.84 27.17 -2.62
CA TYR A 62 2.08 26.56 -3.11
C TYR A 62 1.93 25.09 -3.52
N ASN A 63 0.98 24.35 -2.96
CA ASN A 63 0.77 22.95 -3.31
C ASN A 63 -0.14 22.75 -4.55
N ARG A 64 0.22 23.38 -5.68
CA ARG A 64 -0.47 23.20 -6.98
C ARG A 64 0.03 22.00 -7.77
N THR A 65 1.12 21.36 -7.34
CA THR A 65 1.75 20.28 -8.09
C THR A 65 1.19 18.94 -7.65
N ALA A 66 0.56 18.20 -8.57
CA ALA A 66 0.06 16.85 -8.31
C ALA A 66 1.19 15.80 -8.09
N HIS A 67 2.46 16.21 -8.22
CA HIS A 67 3.67 15.40 -8.08
C HIS A 67 3.63 14.05 -8.82
N LEU A 68 2.96 14.00 -9.98
CA LEU A 68 2.70 12.74 -10.69
C LEU A 68 3.97 11.93 -11.04
N PRO A 69 5.08 12.54 -11.50
CA PRO A 69 6.32 11.79 -11.74
C PRO A 69 6.86 11.15 -10.46
N ALA A 70 6.99 11.93 -9.37
CA ALA A 70 7.49 11.42 -8.09
C ALA A 70 6.57 10.36 -7.48
N ARG A 71 5.24 10.51 -7.61
CA ARG A 71 4.26 9.51 -7.17
C ARG A 71 4.36 8.22 -7.99
N ARG A 72 4.70 8.31 -9.28
CA ARG A 72 4.95 7.12 -10.09
C ARG A 72 6.17 6.36 -9.55
N GLU A 73 7.29 7.04 -9.37
CA GLU A 73 8.50 6.43 -8.82
C GLU A 73 8.27 5.81 -7.43
N MET A 74 7.51 6.50 -6.56
CA MET A 74 7.09 5.96 -5.27
C MET A 74 6.28 4.66 -5.42
N MET A 75 5.33 4.63 -6.36
CA MET A 75 4.50 3.44 -6.58
C MET A 75 5.27 2.30 -7.26
N GLU A 76 6.31 2.60 -8.04
CA GLU A 76 7.26 1.61 -8.58
C GLU A 76 8.05 0.97 -7.43
N ARG A 77 8.63 1.77 -6.51
CA ARG A 77 9.32 1.25 -5.32
C ARG A 77 8.40 0.44 -4.40
N TRP A 78 7.14 0.86 -4.28
CA TRP A 78 6.12 0.08 -3.57
C TRP A 78 5.88 -1.28 -4.23
N ALA A 79 5.79 -1.33 -5.56
CA ALA A 79 5.63 -2.59 -6.29
C ALA A 79 6.85 -3.50 -6.11
N ASP A 80 8.07 -2.97 -6.26
CA ASP A 80 9.31 -3.72 -6.06
C ASP A 80 9.38 -4.32 -4.64
N TYR A 81 8.97 -3.55 -3.62
CA TYR A 81 8.90 -4.04 -2.24
C TYR A 81 7.96 -5.25 -2.09
N LEU A 82 6.77 -5.20 -2.71
CA LEU A 82 5.82 -6.31 -2.68
C LEU A 82 6.36 -7.55 -3.42
N ASP A 83 7.05 -7.35 -4.54
CA ASP A 83 7.65 -8.44 -5.31
C ASP A 83 8.76 -9.14 -4.51
N VAL A 84 9.60 -8.38 -3.81
CA VAL A 84 10.62 -8.94 -2.91
C VAL A 84 9.97 -9.79 -1.81
N LEU A 85 8.89 -9.31 -1.18
CA LEU A 85 8.16 -10.08 -0.16
C LEU A 85 7.59 -11.38 -0.74
N ALA A 86 6.99 -11.32 -1.94
CA ALA A 86 6.43 -12.49 -2.59
C ALA A 86 7.51 -13.54 -2.94
N LEU A 87 8.68 -13.10 -3.42
CA LEU A 87 9.81 -13.96 -3.73
C LEU A 87 10.39 -14.64 -2.48
N ASP A 88 10.57 -13.89 -1.39
CA ASP A 88 11.05 -14.43 -0.10
C ASP A 88 10.12 -15.53 0.44
N ILE A 89 8.80 -15.29 0.38
CA ILE A 89 7.80 -16.30 0.78
C ILE A 89 7.92 -17.55 -0.10
N SER A 90 8.04 -17.39 -1.43
CA SER A 90 8.19 -18.50 -2.37
C SER A 90 9.45 -19.33 -2.10
N GLU A 91 10.57 -18.69 -1.76
CA GLU A 91 11.80 -19.40 -1.41
C GLU A 91 11.67 -20.16 -0.08
N LYS A 92 11.11 -19.52 0.96
CA LYS A 92 10.86 -20.18 2.26
C LYS A 92 10.00 -21.42 2.13
N LEU A 93 8.93 -21.34 1.32
CA LEU A 93 8.07 -22.49 1.05
C LEU A 93 8.81 -23.62 0.33
N ARG A 94 9.61 -23.32 -0.69
CA ARG A 94 10.43 -24.32 -1.40
C ARG A 94 11.40 -25.04 -0.46
N ARG A 95 12.09 -24.30 0.42
CA ARG A 95 13.01 -24.88 1.41
C ARG A 95 12.27 -25.76 2.43
N ALA A 96 11.11 -25.33 2.92
CA ALA A 96 10.32 -26.08 3.90
C ALA A 96 9.79 -27.42 3.36
N VAL A 97 9.52 -27.52 2.05
CA VAL A 97 9.12 -28.76 1.40
C VAL A 97 10.30 -29.72 1.23
N LEU A 98 11.47 -29.22 0.82
CA LEU A 98 12.68 -30.03 0.58
C LEU A 98 13.28 -30.64 1.87
N VAL A 99 13.05 -30.04 3.04
CA VAL A 99 13.56 -30.57 4.32
C VAL A 99 12.62 -31.63 4.94
N ARG A 100 11.41 -31.80 4.39
CA ARG A 100 10.42 -32.79 4.87
C ARG A 100 10.40 -34.08 4.04
N SER A 101 11.26 -34.20 3.02
CA SER A 101 11.50 -35.39 2.21
C SER A 101 12.84 -36.03 2.55
#